data_AF-A0ABD7CQY9-F1
#
_entry.id   AF-A0ABD7CQY9-F1
#
_cell.length_a   1.000
_cell.length_b   1.000
_cell.length_c   1.000
_cell.angle_alpha   90.00
_cell.angle_beta   90.00
_cell.angle_gamma   90.00
#
_symmetry.space_group_name_H-M   'P 1'
#
loop_
_entity.id
_entity.type
_entity.pdbx_description
1 polymer ?
#
loop_
_entity_poly.entity_id
_entity_poly.type
_entity_poly.pdbx_seq_one_letter_code
_entity_poly.pdbx_strand_id
1 'polypeptide(L)'
;MRDKAKNKYKGIDVYSYYVLGIVEYGQTVHHIKPLKENWDIRLDINNLIYLTESNHRKLHYRMEHGEKEEVIKELYDLIEKFEKEMIN
;
A
#
# COMPACT_ATOMS: atom_id res chain seq x y z
N MET A 1 -5.69 13.08 -0.28
CA MET A 1 -5.11 11.86 -0.87
C MET A 1 -5.65 10.58 -0.24
N ARG A 2 -5.81 10.55 1.09
CA ARG A 2 -6.44 9.41 1.80
C ARG A 2 -7.76 8.93 1.18
N ASP A 3 -8.73 9.82 0.95
CA ASP A 3 -10.03 9.39 0.40
C ASP A 3 -9.93 8.90 -1.05
N LYS A 4 -9.00 9.46 -1.85
CA LYS A 4 -8.72 8.97 -3.20
C LYS A 4 -8.14 7.55 -3.17
N ALA A 5 -7.18 7.29 -2.29
CA ALA A 5 -6.62 5.95 -2.10
C ALA A 5 -7.69 4.98 -1.57
N LYS A 6 -8.46 5.38 -0.55
CA LYS A 6 -9.59 4.58 -0.05
C LYS A 6 -10.55 4.21 -1.16
N ASN A 7 -10.95 5.15 -2.02
CA ASN A 7 -11.85 4.88 -3.13
C ASN A 7 -11.22 3.99 -4.20
N LYS A 8 -9.96 4.24 -4.58
CA LYS A 8 -9.18 3.41 -5.52
C LYS A 8 -9.18 1.96 -5.07
N TYR A 9 -8.90 1.71 -3.79
CA TYR A 9 -8.82 0.38 -3.21
C TYR A 9 -10.15 -0.14 -2.64
N LYS A 10 -11.28 0.49 -2.99
CA LYS A 10 -12.64 0.09 -2.56
C LYS A 10 -12.78 -0.07 -1.03
N GLY A 11 -11.97 0.67 -0.28
CA GLY A 11 -11.88 0.61 1.19
C GLY A 11 -11.17 -0.61 1.77
N ILE A 12 -10.67 -1.52 0.93
CA ILE A 12 -10.07 -2.79 1.34
C ILE A 12 -8.57 -2.61 1.65
N ASP A 13 -8.07 -3.34 2.65
CA ASP A 13 -6.62 -3.54 2.83
C ASP A 13 -6.10 -4.49 1.75
N VAL A 14 -5.30 -3.95 0.84
CA VAL A 14 -4.76 -4.70 -0.31
C VAL A 14 -3.83 -5.84 0.12
N TYR A 15 -3.05 -5.65 1.19
CA TYR A 15 -2.14 -6.66 1.71
C TYR A 15 -2.91 -7.80 2.37
N SER A 16 -3.91 -7.49 3.19
CA SER A 16 -4.78 -8.50 3.79
C SER A 16 -5.47 -9.34 2.72
N TYR A 17 -5.96 -8.70 1.67
CA TYR A 17 -6.67 -9.40 0.59
C TYR A 17 -5.78 -10.38 -0.17
N TYR A 18 -4.59 -9.94 -0.62
CA TYR A 18 -3.75 -10.78 -1.47
C TYR A 18 -2.73 -11.65 -0.75
N VAL A 19 -2.21 -11.20 0.40
CA VAL A 19 -1.13 -11.89 1.12
C VAL A 19 -1.68 -12.73 2.26
N LEU A 20 -2.66 -12.22 3.00
CA LEU A 20 -3.26 -12.94 4.13
C LEU A 20 -4.50 -13.76 3.72
N GLY A 21 -5.06 -13.50 2.54
CA GLY A 21 -6.26 -14.18 2.04
C GLY A 21 -7.54 -13.82 2.80
N ILE A 22 -7.58 -12.66 3.46
CA ILE A 22 -8.73 -12.20 4.25
C ILE A 22 -9.20 -10.82 3.78
N VAL A 23 -10.51 -10.59 3.83
CA VAL A 23 -11.09 -9.28 3.50
C VAL A 23 -11.16 -8.44 4.78
N GLU A 24 -10.36 -7.38 4.82
CA GLU A 24 -10.38 -6.38 5.89
C GLU A 24 -10.51 -4.97 5.31
N TYR A 25 -11.09 -4.05 6.08
CA TYR A 25 -11.16 -2.65 5.70
C TYR A 25 -9.89 -1.92 6.12
N GLY A 26 -9.26 -1.23 5.17
CA GLY A 26 -8.13 -0.37 5.47
C GLY A 26 -8.53 0.82 6.35
N GLN A 27 -7.56 1.35 7.07
CA GLN A 27 -7.69 2.44 8.04
C GLN A 27 -6.81 3.63 7.65
N THR A 28 -5.66 3.36 7.02
CA THR A 28 -4.63 4.34 6.71
C THR A 28 -3.98 4.11 5.36
N VAL A 29 -3.28 5.13 4.88
CA VAL A 29 -2.51 5.07 3.64
C VAL A 29 -1.03 4.93 3.97
N HIS A 30 -0.38 3.97 3.33
CA HIS A 30 1.07 3.83 3.34
C HIS A 30 1.67 4.45 2.08
N HIS A 31 2.78 5.19 2.23
CA HIS A 31 3.59 5.63 1.11
C HIS A 31 4.58 4.52 0.76
N ILE A 32 4.45 3.92 -0.43
CA ILE A 32 5.29 2.78 -0.84
C ILE A 32 6.76 3.18 -0.84
N LYS A 33 7.11 4.22 -1.60
CA LYS A 33 8.42 4.85 -1.52
C LYS A 33 8.41 5.93 -0.42
N PRO A 34 9.40 5.91 0.49
CA PRO A 34 9.49 6.92 1.55
C PRO A 34 9.65 8.34 1.00
N LEU A 35 8.88 9.29 1.55
CA LEU A 35 8.92 10.70 1.12
C LEU A 35 10.25 11.40 1.42
N LYS A 36 11.06 10.84 2.31
CA LYS A 36 12.42 11.35 2.61
C LYS A 36 13.35 11.24 1.40
N GLU A 37 13.07 10.33 0.46
CA GLU A 37 13.90 10.06 -0.71
C GLU A 37 13.44 10.85 -1.94
N ASN A 38 12.13 11.12 -2.03
CA ASN A 38 11.56 11.98 -3.06
C ASN A 38 10.28 12.63 -2.52
N TRP A 39 10.27 13.95 -2.38
CA TRP A 39 9.12 14.69 -1.87
C TRP A 39 8.03 14.96 -2.92
N ASP A 40 8.38 14.85 -4.20
CA ASP A 40 7.48 15.16 -5.31
C ASP A 40 6.38 14.09 -5.46
N ILE A 41 6.64 12.86 -5.01
CA ILE A 41 5.70 11.73 -5.06
C ILE A 41 4.69 11.72 -3.90
N ARG A 42 4.66 12.75 -3.04
CA ARG A 42 3.76 12.78 -1.88
C ARG A 42 2.26 12.78 -2.23
N LEU A 43 1.91 13.25 -3.43
CA LEU A 43 0.53 13.26 -3.94
C LEU A 43 0.31 12.24 -5.06
N ASP A 44 1.33 11.44 -5.40
CA ASP A 44 1.21 10.42 -6.43
C ASP A 44 0.36 9.26 -5.91
N ILE A 45 -0.84 9.10 -6.47
CA ILE A 45 -1.78 8.03 -6.09
C ILE A 45 -1.22 6.63 -6.37
N ASN A 46 -0.23 6.51 -7.25
CA ASN A 46 0.44 5.25 -7.54
C ASN A 46 1.55 4.93 -6.54
N ASN A 47 1.93 5.89 -5.69
CA ASN A 47 2.84 5.69 -4.56
C ASN A 47 2.09 5.43 -3.23
N LEU A 48 0.77 5.24 -3.28
CA LEU A 48 -0.06 5.06 -2.09
C LEU A 48 -0.75 3.70 -2.12
N ILE A 49 -0.82 3.03 -0.98
CA ILE A 49 -1.61 1.79 -0.79
C ILE A 49 -2.44 1.90 0.48
N TYR A 50 -3.67 1.37 0.46
CA TYR A 50 -4.58 1.44 1.60
C TYR A 50 -4.50 0.16 2.44
N LEU A 51 -4.30 0.31 3.75
CA LEU A 51 -3.98 -0.77 4.67
C LEU A 51 -4.68 -0.58 6.02
N THR A 52 -4.84 -1.66 6.77
CA THR A 52 -5.03 -1.66 8.22
C THR A 52 -3.81 -1.06 8.92
N GLU A 53 -4.02 -0.53 10.13
CA GLU A 53 -2.91 -0.03 10.97
C GLU A 53 -1.88 -1.13 11.30
N SER A 54 -2.33 -2.38 11.41
CA SER A 54 -1.46 -3.51 11.70
C SER A 54 -0.50 -3.79 10.56
N ASN A 55 -1.01 -3.92 9.32
CA ASN A 55 -0.17 -4.16 8.15
C ASN A 55 0.71 -2.95 7.84
N HIS A 56 0.21 -1.72 8.03
CA HIS A 56 1.01 -0.51 7.90
C HIS A 56 2.26 -0.55 8.80
N ARG A 57 2.09 -0.87 10.10
CA ARG A 57 3.23 -1.01 11.03
C ARG A 57 4.14 -2.17 10.68
N LYS A 58 3.57 -3.32 10.28
CA LYS A 58 4.34 -4.51 9.86
C LYS A 58 5.27 -4.19 8.70
N LEU A 59 4.77 -3.48 7.68
CA LEU A 59 5.54 -3.15 6.49
C LEU A 59 6.63 -2.11 6.81
N HIS A 60 6.34 -1.09 7.61
CA HIS A 60 7.40 -0.18 8.09
C HIS A 60 8.48 -0.91 8.87
N TYR A 61 8.10 -1.81 9.77
CA TYR A 61 9.06 -2.62 10.52
C TYR A 61 9.98 -3.40 9.56
N ARG A 62 9.43 -4.09 8.56
CA ARG A 62 10.23 -4.80 7.53
C ARG A 62 11.18 -3.86 6.79
N MET A 63 10.70 -2.70 6.35
CA MET A 63 11.52 -1.71 5.63
C MET A 63 12.68 -1.17 6.50
N GLU A 64 12.43 -0.93 7.78
CA GLU A 64 13.44 -0.45 8.73
C GLU A 64 14.47 -1.54 9.09
N HIS A 65 14.15 -2.81 8.87
CA HIS A 65 14.98 -3.97 9.20
C HIS A 65 15.62 -4.63 7.97
N GLY A 66 15.85 -3.84 6.92
CA GLY A 66 16.67 -4.25 5.77
C GLY A 66 15.90 -4.84 4.59
N GLU A 67 14.57 -4.95 4.67
CA GLU A 67 13.72 -5.47 3.57
C GLU A 67 13.06 -4.34 2.75
N LYS A 68 13.67 -3.15 2.73
CA LYS A 68 13.04 -1.95 2.16
C LYS A 68 12.67 -2.14 0.69
N GLU A 69 13.61 -2.60 -0.13
CA GLU A 69 13.41 -2.71 -1.57
C GLU A 69 12.49 -3.88 -1.93
N GLU A 70 12.54 -4.96 -1.14
CA GLU A 70 11.63 -6.11 -1.24
C GLU A 70 10.19 -5.69 -0.95
N VAL A 71 9.96 -4.94 0.14
CA VAL A 71 8.64 -4.42 0.48
C VAL A 71 8.13 -3.46 -0.61
N ILE A 72 8.98 -2.56 -1.11
CA ILE A 72 8.60 -1.64 -2.19
C ILE A 72 8.14 -2.43 -3.41
N LYS A 73 8.92 -3.42 -3.84
CA LYS A 73 8.57 -4.27 -4.98
C LYS A 73 7.26 -5.02 -4.74
N GLU A 74 7.12 -5.66 -3.57
CA GLU A 74 5.91 -6.39 -3.18
C GLU A 74 4.67 -5.50 -3.27
N LEU A 75 4.71 -4.28 -2.72
CA LEU A 75 3.56 -3.38 -2.73
C LEU A 75 3.20 -2.88 -4.13
N TYR A 76 4.18 -2.65 -5.01
CA TYR A 76 3.89 -2.32 -6.42
C TYR A 76 3.26 -3.49 -7.17
N ASP A 77 3.77 -4.71 -6.98
CA ASP A 77 3.20 -5.92 -7.59
C ASP A 77 1.73 -6.12 -7.14
N LEU A 78 1.44 -5.85 -5.86
CA LEU A 78 0.08 -5.90 -5.31
C LEU A 78 -0.85 -4.82 -5.89
N ILE A 79 -0.35 -3.59 -6.08
CA ILE A 79 -1.13 -2.53 -6.72
C ILE A 79 -1.46 -2.91 -8.17
N GLU A 80 -0.47 -3.34 -8.95
CA GLU A 80 -0.67 -3.71 -10.35
C GLU A 80 -1.72 -4.83 -10.48
N LYS A 81 -1.62 -5.84 -9.61
CA LYS A 81 -2.61 -6.92 -9.54
C LYS A 81 -4.00 -6.40 -9.20
N PHE A 82 -4.13 -5.53 -8.18
CA PHE A 82 -5.41 -4.93 -7.80
C PHE A 82 -6.02 -4.13 -8.94
N GLU A 83 -5.25 -3.27 -9.59
CA GLU A 83 -5.71 -2.42 -10.69
C GLU A 83 -6.26 -3.27 -11.84
N LYS A 84 -5.51 -4.30 -12.24
CA LYS A 84 -5.89 -5.24 -13.31
C LYS A 84 -7.17 -6.03 -12.99
N GLU A 85 -7.36 -6.45 -11.74
CA GLU A 85 -8.49 -7.30 -11.36
C GLU A 85 -9.76 -6.49 -11.01
N MET A 86 -9.60 -5.26 -10.49
CA MET A 86 -10.68 -4.54 -9.82
C MET A 86 -11.06 -3.20 -10.45
N ILE A 87 -10.18 -2.58 -11.25
CA ILE A 87 -10.35 -1.19 -11.70
C ILE A 87 -10.61 -1.06 -13.21
N ASN A 88 -10.05 -1.94 -14.05
CA ASN A 88 -10.22 -2.02 -15.52
C ASN A 88 -10.64 -0.70 -16.21
#